data_AF-A0AAX0MIH4-F1
#
_entry.id   AF-A0AAX0MIH4-F1
#
_cell.length_a   1.000
_cell.length_b   1.000
_cell.length_c   1.000
_cell.angle_alpha   90.00
_cell.angle_beta   90.00
_cell.angle_gamma   90.00
#
_symmetry.space_group_name_H-M   'P 1'
#
loop_
_entity.id
_entity.type
_entity.pdbx_description
1 polymer ?
#
loop_
_entity_poly.entity_id
_entity_poly.type
_entity_poly.pdbx_seq_one_letter_code
_entity_poly.pdbx_strand_id
1 'polypeptide(L)'
;MKEFVKCTFGGLKTSYLVRQYIFGALITAVFFSAATKNGQDLSIATIAVFTVNTLLYPYSRFVYERIVEFVMGNNVFFVNAVLMLTVKAFTMVLCWAAAIFVAPLGLAYIYYHQLKTQS
;
A
#
# COMPACT_ATOMS: atom_id res chain seq x y z
N MET A 1 -19.74 13.92 4.86
CA MET A 1 -18.88 12.87 5.45
C MET A 1 -19.04 11.48 4.81
N LYS A 2 -20.26 10.99 4.50
CA LYS A 2 -20.44 9.69 3.78
C LYS A 2 -19.87 9.70 2.34
N GLU A 3 -19.96 10.84 1.67
CA GLU A 3 -19.44 11.06 0.30
C GLU A 3 -17.91 10.93 0.19
N PHE A 4 -17.16 11.39 1.19
CA PHE A 4 -15.68 11.38 1.17
C PHE A 4 -15.09 9.98 1.33
N VAL A 5 -15.75 9.13 2.13
CA VAL A 5 -15.42 7.71 2.25
C VAL A 5 -15.83 6.98 0.98
N LYS A 6 -17.00 7.29 0.40
CA LYS A 6 -17.43 6.75 -0.90
C LYS A 6 -16.53 7.20 -2.05
N CYS A 7 -15.90 8.36 -1.96
CA CYS A 7 -14.91 8.84 -2.93
C CYS A 7 -13.56 8.14 -2.70
N THR A 8 -12.97 8.23 -1.51
CA THR A 8 -11.65 7.61 -1.24
C THR A 8 -11.67 6.07 -1.38
N PHE A 9 -12.78 5.42 -1.04
CA PHE A 9 -12.97 3.96 -1.16
C PHE A 9 -13.77 3.53 -2.40
N GLY A 10 -14.41 4.45 -3.15
CA GLY A 10 -15.20 4.09 -4.34
C GLY A 10 -14.39 3.94 -5.62
N GLY A 11 -13.15 4.46 -5.64
CA GLY A 11 -12.21 4.22 -6.74
C GLY A 11 -11.48 2.87 -6.65
N LEU A 12 -11.38 2.27 -5.46
CA LEU A 12 -10.68 1.00 -5.22
C LEU A 12 -11.67 -0.08 -4.75
N LYS A 13 -11.63 -1.27 -5.34
CA LYS A 13 -12.47 -2.41 -4.90
C LYS A 13 -12.23 -2.71 -3.41
N THR A 14 -13.29 -2.78 -2.60
CA THR A 14 -13.21 -3.10 -1.16
C THR A 14 -12.43 -4.39 -0.87
N SER A 15 -12.60 -5.42 -1.72
CA SER A 15 -11.84 -6.69 -1.62
C SER A 15 -10.33 -6.51 -1.76
N TYR A 16 -9.88 -5.52 -2.55
CA TYR A 16 -8.47 -5.20 -2.72
C TYR A 16 -7.90 -4.56 -1.45
N LEU A 17 -8.62 -3.56 -0.91
CA LEU A 17 -8.20 -2.85 0.29
C LEU A 17 -8.08 -3.78 1.50
N VAL A 18 -9.07 -4.63 1.74
CA VAL A 18 -9.04 -5.60 2.86
C VAL A 18 -7.81 -6.50 2.76
N ARG A 19 -7.50 -6.99 1.56
CA ARG A 19 -6.32 -7.84 1.32
C ARG A 19 -5.02 -7.09 1.62
N GLN A 20 -4.90 -5.86 1.13
CA GLN A 20 -3.71 -5.04 1.36
C GLN A 20 -3.56 -4.68 2.84
N TYR A 21 -4.65 -4.42 3.57
CA TYR A 21 -4.59 -4.19 5.00
C TYR A 21 -4.14 -5.42 5.79
N ILE A 22 -4.59 -6.63 5.42
CA ILE A 22 -4.11 -7.88 6.05
C ILE A 22 -2.59 -8.01 5.85
N PHE A 23 -2.09 -7.79 4.62
CA PHE A 23 -0.66 -7.86 4.36
C PHE A 23 0.13 -6.74 5.05
N GLY A 24 -0.38 -5.51 5.07
CA GLY A 24 0.25 -4.39 5.77
C GLY A 24 0.33 -4.60 7.28
N ALA A 25 -0.72 -5.16 7.89
CA ALA A 25 -0.72 -5.55 9.30
C ALA A 25 0.30 -6.66 9.59
N LEU A 26 0.40 -7.66 8.70
CA LEU A 26 1.41 -8.72 8.79
C LEU A 26 2.84 -8.16 8.72
N ILE A 27 3.13 -7.29 7.75
CA ILE A 27 4.44 -6.63 7.61
C ILE A 27 4.76 -5.85 8.88
N THR A 28 3.80 -5.07 9.39
CA THR A 28 3.99 -4.28 10.61
C THR A 28 4.23 -5.15 11.84
N ALA A 29 3.53 -6.26 11.99
CA ALA A 29 3.74 -7.20 13.09
C ALA A 29 5.15 -7.83 13.05
N VAL A 30 5.65 -8.15 11.85
CA VAL A 30 7.01 -8.66 11.65
C VAL A 30 8.04 -7.60 12.01
N PHE A 31 7.88 -6.35 11.53
CA PHE A 31 8.78 -5.24 11.87
C PHE A 31 8.73 -4.87 13.36
N PHE A 32 7.56 -4.88 13.97
CA PHE A 32 7.37 -4.65 15.40
C PHE A 32 8.11 -5.72 16.21
N SER A 33 7.92 -7.00 15.88
CA SER A 33 8.61 -8.12 16.52
C SER A 33 10.14 -8.04 16.33
N ALA A 34 10.61 -7.61 15.16
CA ALA A 34 12.03 -7.39 14.91
C ALA A 34 12.61 -6.22 15.73
N ALA A 35 11.84 -5.15 15.91
CA ALA A 35 12.26 -3.97 16.69
C ALA A 35 12.31 -4.26 18.20
N THR A 36 11.39 -5.06 18.74
CA THR A 36 11.36 -5.42 20.16
C THR A 36 12.47 -6.42 20.56
N LYS A 37 13.03 -7.19 19.61
CA LYS A 37 14.11 -8.16 19.90
C LYS A 37 15.37 -7.55 20.51
N ASN A 38 15.62 -6.25 20.31
CA ASN A 38 16.78 -5.56 20.86
C ASN A 38 16.56 -4.99 22.27
N GLY A 39 15.43 -5.29 22.93
CA GLY A 39 15.13 -4.80 24.29
C GLY A 39 14.91 -3.29 24.37
N GLN A 40 14.74 -2.61 23.23
CA GLN A 40 14.35 -1.21 23.19
C GLN A 40 12.84 -1.08 23.36
N ASP A 41 12.42 -0.27 24.34
CA ASP A 41 11.04 0.16 24.45
C ASP A 41 10.67 0.95 23.19
N LEU A 42 9.66 0.45 22.49
CA LEU A 42 9.12 1.14 21.32
C LEU A 42 8.41 2.40 21.78
N SER A 43 8.97 3.55 21.40
CA SER A 43 8.32 4.83 21.61
C SER A 43 6.94 4.84 20.96
N ILE A 44 5.98 5.49 21.63
CA ILE A 44 4.62 5.74 21.12
C ILE A 44 4.67 6.38 19.72
N ALA A 45 5.70 7.21 19.46
CA ALA A 45 5.92 7.81 18.14
C ALA A 45 6.15 6.76 17.05
N THR A 46 6.96 5.72 17.32
CA THR A 46 7.25 4.65 16.36
C THR A 46 6.00 3.84 16.03
N ILE A 47 5.19 3.54 17.05
CA ILE A 47 3.91 2.82 16.89
C ILE A 47 2.93 3.66 16.06
N ALA A 48 2.85 4.97 16.33
CA ALA A 48 2.02 5.88 15.55
C ALA A 48 2.46 5.92 14.08
N VAL A 49 3.76 6.04 13.81
CA VAL A 49 4.31 6.05 12.45
C VAL A 49 4.00 4.75 11.70
N PHE A 50 4.19 3.59 12.34
CA PHE A 50 3.85 2.29 11.72
C PHE A 50 2.36 2.12 11.46
N THR A 51 1.51 2.62 12.36
CA THR A 51 0.06 2.60 12.18
C THR A 51 -0.35 3.46 10.98
N VAL A 52 0.16 4.70 10.91
CA VAL A 52 -0.09 5.61 9.79
C VAL A 52 0.44 5.01 8.48
N ASN A 53 1.65 4.45 8.50
CA ASN A 53 2.24 3.82 7.32
C ASN A 53 1.38 2.64 6.81
N THR A 54 0.85 1.83 7.72
CA THR A 54 -0.08 0.73 7.39
C THR A 54 -1.39 1.22 6.80
N LEU A 55 -1.91 2.36 7.28
CA LEU A 55 -3.08 3.01 6.70
C LEU A 55 -2.80 3.54 5.28
N LEU A 56 -1.59 4.04 5.05
CA LEU A 56 -1.16 4.61 3.76
C LEU A 56 -0.74 3.55 2.73
N TYR A 57 -0.34 2.37 3.20
CA TYR A 57 0.14 1.24 2.38
C TYR A 57 -0.74 0.91 1.15
N PRO A 58 -2.08 0.73 1.26
CA PRO A 58 -2.91 0.41 0.10
C PRO A 58 -2.83 1.45 -1.01
N TYR A 59 -2.66 2.73 -0.68
CA TYR A 59 -2.57 3.81 -1.66
C TYR A 59 -1.21 3.82 -2.37
N SER A 60 -0.12 3.61 -1.63
CA SER A 60 1.21 3.43 -2.20
C SER A 60 1.27 2.24 -3.15
N ARG A 61 0.66 1.12 -2.74
CA ARG A 61 0.61 -0.10 -3.55
C ARG A 61 -0.23 0.09 -4.81
N PHE A 62 -1.33 0.83 -4.73
CA PHE A 62 -2.12 1.20 -5.89
C PHE A 62 -1.28 1.99 -6.91
N VAL A 63 -0.55 3.03 -6.50
CA VAL A 63 0.33 3.78 -7.41
C VAL A 63 1.37 2.88 -8.07
N TYR A 64 2.01 2.01 -7.28
CA TYR A 64 2.99 1.06 -7.81
C TYR A 64 2.39 0.13 -8.87
N GLU A 65 1.21 -0.44 -8.61
CA GLU A 65 0.54 -1.32 -9.56
C GLU A 65 0.20 -0.60 -10.86
N ARG A 66 -0.24 0.67 -10.79
CA ARG A 66 -0.48 1.49 -11.99
C ARG A 66 0.80 1.77 -12.78
N ILE A 67 1.93 2.02 -12.11
CA ILE A 67 3.23 2.19 -12.77
C ILE A 67 3.68 0.89 -13.43
N VAL A 68 3.56 -0.25 -12.75
CA VAL A 68 3.94 -1.55 -13.31
C VAL A 68 3.04 -1.93 -14.48
N GLU A 69 1.73 -1.72 -14.38
CA GLU A 69 0.78 -1.89 -15.49
C GLU A 69 1.16 -1.02 -16.69
N PHE A 70 1.56 0.23 -16.45
CA PHE A 70 1.99 1.15 -17.50
C PHE A 70 3.30 0.69 -18.17
N VAL A 71 4.28 0.22 -17.39
CA VAL A 71 5.60 -0.23 -17.90
C VAL A 71 5.51 -1.59 -18.60
N MET A 72 4.80 -2.55 -18.01
CA MET A 72 4.64 -3.89 -18.59
C MET A 72 3.64 -3.91 -19.75
N GLY A 73 2.65 -3.00 -19.74
CA GLY A 73 1.59 -2.96 -20.73
C GLY A 73 0.76 -4.25 -20.72
N ASN A 74 0.39 -4.73 -21.90
CA ASN A 74 -0.39 -5.95 -22.08
C ASN A 74 0.49 -7.22 -22.20
N ASN A 75 1.76 -7.16 -21.77
CA ASN A 75 2.69 -8.28 -21.88
C ASN A 75 2.55 -9.23 -20.67
N VAL A 76 2.40 -10.52 -20.95
CA VAL A 76 2.36 -11.57 -19.91
C VAL A 76 3.74 -12.20 -19.82
N PHE A 77 4.45 -11.94 -18.72
CA PHE A 77 5.74 -12.57 -18.44
C PHE A 77 5.54 -13.93 -17.77
N PHE A 78 5.96 -15.00 -18.43
CA PHE A 78 6.03 -16.34 -17.85
C PHE A 78 7.36 -16.52 -17.12
N VAL A 79 7.33 -16.32 -15.80
CA VAL A 79 8.49 -16.48 -14.92
C VAL A 79 8.22 -17.57 -13.88
N ASN A 80 9.28 -18.14 -13.30
CA ASN A 80 9.16 -19.13 -12.24
C ASN A 80 8.30 -18.57 -11.08
N ALA A 81 7.36 -19.39 -10.59
CA ALA A 81 6.44 -19.03 -9.51
C ALA A 81 7.17 -18.53 -8.25
N VAL A 82 8.32 -19.13 -7.92
CA VAL A 82 9.13 -18.72 -6.77
C VAL A 82 9.65 -17.30 -6.97
N LEU A 83 10.23 -17.01 -8.14
CA LEU A 83 10.74 -15.68 -8.47
C LEU A 83 9.62 -14.63 -8.47
N MET A 84 8.47 -14.96 -9.06
CA MET A 84 7.29 -14.08 -9.07
C MET A 84 6.84 -13.71 -7.65
N LEU A 85 6.74 -14.70 -6.76
CA LEU A 85 6.34 -14.48 -5.37
C LEU A 85 7.38 -13.66 -4.60
N THR A 86 8.67 -13.94 -4.79
CA THR A 86 9.75 -13.17 -4.14
C THR A 86 9.71 -11.70 -4.55
N VAL A 87 9.62 -11.40 -5.85
CA VAL A 87 9.50 -10.01 -6.33
C VAL A 87 8.23 -9.36 -5.80
N LYS A 88 7.12 -10.09 -5.76
CA LYS A 88 5.85 -9.58 -5.24
C LYS A 88 5.94 -9.25 -3.75
N ALA A 89 6.56 -10.11 -2.94
CA ALA A 89 6.77 -9.87 -1.52
C ALA A 89 7.75 -8.70 -1.29
N PHE A 90 8.86 -8.66 -2.03
CA PHE A 90 9.84 -7.58 -1.93
C PHE A 90 9.23 -6.21 -2.26
N THR A 91 8.45 -6.14 -3.34
CA THR A 91 7.75 -4.91 -3.73
C THR A 91 6.66 -4.52 -2.73
N MET A 92 6.02 -5.48 -2.05
CA MET A 92 5.07 -5.16 -0.96
C MET A 92 5.78 -4.48 0.21
N VAL A 93 6.94 -4.99 0.63
CA VAL A 93 7.74 -4.36 1.71
C VAL A 93 8.25 -2.99 1.28
N LEU A 94 8.72 -2.84 0.05
CA LEU A 94 9.13 -1.54 -0.49
C LEU A 94 7.99 -0.52 -0.52
N CYS A 95 6.80 -0.93 -1.00
CA CYS A 95 5.63 -0.05 -1.03
C CYS A 95 5.18 0.36 0.38
N TRP A 96 5.33 -0.52 1.38
CA TRP A 96 5.06 -0.21 2.78
C TRP A 96 6.10 0.80 3.31
N ALA A 97 7.39 0.54 3.16
CA ALA A 97 8.44 1.48 3.59
C ALA A 97 8.31 2.87 2.93
N ALA A 98 7.97 2.91 1.64
CA ALA A 98 7.77 4.15 0.89
C ALA A 98 6.37 4.77 1.04
N ALA A 99 5.47 4.19 1.85
CA ALA A 99 4.06 4.59 1.86
C ALA A 99 3.84 6.06 2.22
N ILE A 100 4.63 6.61 3.14
CA ILE A 100 4.53 8.02 3.56
C ILE A 100 4.78 8.98 2.39
N PHE A 101 5.69 8.63 1.46
CA PHE A 101 6.05 9.47 0.32
C PHE A 101 5.16 9.23 -0.89
N VAL A 102 4.78 7.97 -1.15
CA VAL A 102 4.05 7.58 -2.36
C VAL A 102 2.53 7.70 -2.19
N ALA A 103 2.00 7.47 -0.98
CA ALA A 103 0.56 7.55 -0.75
C ALA A 103 -0.07 8.94 -1.01
N PRO A 104 0.58 10.08 -0.71
CA PRO A 104 0.06 11.40 -1.09
C PRO A 104 -0.19 11.53 -2.59
N LEU A 105 0.68 10.96 -3.43
CA LEU A 105 0.52 10.93 -4.88
C LEU A 105 -0.70 10.07 -5.28
N GLY A 106 -0.88 8.92 -4.63
CA GLY A 106 -2.03 8.04 -4.86
C GLY A 106 -3.36 8.69 -4.49
N LEU A 107 -3.40 9.38 -3.35
CA LEU A 107 -4.59 10.13 -2.90
C LEU A 107 -4.91 11.29 -3.85
N ALA A 108 -3.89 12.06 -4.27
CA ALA A 108 -4.07 13.13 -5.24
C ALA A 108 -4.63 12.59 -6.57
N TYR A 109 -4.08 11.48 -7.09
CA TYR A 109 -4.56 10.86 -8.32
C TYR A 109 -6.03 10.43 -8.23
N ILE A 110 -6.43 9.77 -7.14
CA ILE A 110 -7.82 9.35 -6.93
C ILE A 110 -8.74 10.57 -6.87
N TYR A 111 -8.34 11.63 -6.17
CA TYR A 111 -9.11 12.88 -6.05
C TYR A 111 -9.34 13.54 -7.42
N TYR A 112 -8.28 13.70 -8.23
CA TYR A 112 -8.39 14.27 -9.56
C TYR A 112 -9.25 13.43 -10.51
N HIS A 113 -9.13 12.09 -10.45
CA HIS A 113 -9.93 11.23 -11.29
C HIS A 113 -11.42 11.37 -10.96
N GLN A 114 -11.77 11.47 -9.68
CA GLN A 114 -13.17 11.59 -9.26
C GLN A 114 -13.81 12.91 -9.61
N LEU A 115 -13.03 14.00 -9.54
CA LEU A 115 -13.46 15.31 -10.02
C LEU A 115 -13.82 15.28 -11.51
N LYS A 116 -13.10 14.49 -12.29
CA LYS A 116 -13.31 14.36 -13.74
C LYS A 116 -14.47 13.43 -14.12
N THR A 117 -14.83 12.47 -13.27
CA THR A 117 -15.98 11.57 -13.51
C THR A 117 -17.33 12.19 -13.11
N GLN A 118 -17.32 13.30 -12.37
CA GLN A 118 -18.55 14.03 -11.98
C GLN A 118 -18.87 15.28 -12.82
N SER A 119 -18.03 15.63 -13.82
CA SER A 119 -18.33 16.68 -14.81
C SER A 119 -18.82 16.08 -16.11
#